data_AF-A0A661CEY1-F1
#
_entry.id   AF-A0A661CEY1-F1
#
_cell.length_a   1.000
_cell.length_b   1.000
_cell.length_c   1.000
_cell.angle_alpha   90.00
_cell.angle_beta   90.00
_cell.angle_gamma   90.00
#
_symmetry.space_group_name_H-M   'P 1'
#
loop_
_entity.id
_entity.type
_entity.pdbx_description
1 polymer ?
#
loop_
_entity_poly.entity_id
_entity_poly.type
_entity_poly.pdbx_seq_one_letter_code
_entity_poly.pdbx_strand_id
1 'polypeptide(L)'
;MTGLGDCYEASAKFITGPGCGQEWTLVQGQVTGQGPIAGVRHGHAWLERGDQVRDVSNGRRLNLPKALYYAVGQVDPAECRRFSEAEALHQMVETGHWGPWGETP
;
A
#
# COMPACT_ATOMS: atom_id res chain seq x y z
N MET A 1 -7.87 -13.96 -15.58
CA MET A 1 -7.87 -13.59 -14.15
C MET A 1 -7.13 -12.27 -14.04
N THR A 2 -7.82 -11.15 -13.85
CA THR A 2 -7.25 -9.79 -13.97
C THR A 2 -7.70 -8.92 -12.80
N GLY A 3 -7.28 -9.26 -11.57
CA GLY A 3 -7.70 -8.48 -10.40
C GLY A 3 -6.99 -8.83 -9.08
N LEU A 4 -5.68 -9.14 -9.08
CA LEU A 4 -4.98 -9.61 -7.86
C LEU A 4 -3.56 -9.06 -7.67
N GLY A 5 -3.23 -7.84 -8.09
CA GLY A 5 -1.84 -7.39 -7.85
C GLY A 5 -1.42 -6.01 -8.29
N ASP A 6 -2.34 -5.12 -8.68
CA ASP A 6 -1.98 -3.76 -9.09
C ASP A 6 -1.72 -2.83 -7.88
N CYS A 7 -2.01 -3.24 -6.65
CA CYS A 7 -1.89 -2.36 -5.48
C CYS A 7 -0.47 -1.86 -5.26
N TYR A 8 0.53 -2.73 -5.44
CA TYR A 8 1.95 -2.37 -5.34
C TYR A 8 2.36 -1.44 -6.47
N GLU A 9 2.08 -1.82 -7.72
CA GLU A 9 2.44 -1.04 -8.90
C GLU A 9 1.72 0.31 -8.95
N ALA A 10 0.43 0.37 -8.62
CA ALA A 10 -0.37 1.59 -8.64
C ALA A 10 0.07 2.57 -7.56
N SER A 11 0.31 2.08 -6.34
CA SER A 11 0.80 2.91 -5.23
C SER A 11 2.22 3.42 -5.51
N ALA A 12 3.07 2.56 -6.06
CA ALA A 12 4.41 2.92 -6.49
C ALA A 12 4.43 3.98 -7.60
N LYS A 13 3.63 3.80 -8.66
CA LYS A 13 3.51 4.80 -9.73
C LYS A 13 2.94 6.11 -9.23
N PHE A 14 2.06 6.07 -8.22
CA PHE A 14 1.51 7.27 -7.64
C PHE A 14 2.56 8.06 -6.86
N ILE A 15 3.32 7.41 -5.97
CA ILE A 15 4.33 8.10 -5.16
C ILE A 15 5.50 8.62 -6.02
N THR A 16 5.86 7.92 -7.09
CA THR A 16 6.93 8.33 -8.03
C THR A 16 6.46 9.28 -9.13
N GLY A 17 5.17 9.63 -9.13
CA GLY A 17 4.58 10.54 -10.09
C GLY A 17 5.01 12.00 -9.86
N PRO A 18 5.08 12.81 -10.92
CA PRO A 18 5.50 14.21 -10.81
C PRO A 18 4.57 14.99 -9.88
N GLY A 19 5.13 15.55 -8.79
CA GLY A 19 4.41 16.36 -7.80
C GLY A 19 3.73 15.58 -6.67
N CYS A 20 3.90 14.25 -6.61
CA CYS A 20 3.18 13.40 -5.65
C CYS A 20 4.05 12.92 -4.48
N GLY A 21 5.34 12.64 -4.68
CA GLY A 21 6.08 11.82 -3.72
C GLY A 21 6.56 12.51 -2.44
N GLN A 22 6.60 13.84 -2.39
CA GLN A 22 7.10 14.56 -1.21
C GLN A 22 6.13 14.57 -0.02
N GLU A 23 4.85 14.26 -0.21
CA GLU A 23 3.86 14.28 0.87
C GLU A 23 3.30 12.91 1.26
N TRP A 24 3.49 11.89 0.41
CA TRP A 24 2.87 10.58 0.60
C TRP A 24 3.92 9.54 0.97
N THR A 25 3.55 8.66 1.90
CA THR A 25 4.34 7.51 2.31
C THR A 25 3.70 6.25 1.74
N LEU A 26 4.47 5.43 1.04
CA LEU A 26 4.03 4.12 0.56
C LEU A 26 4.06 3.14 1.72
N VAL A 27 2.93 2.50 1.99
CA VAL A 27 2.79 1.53 3.08
C VAL A 27 2.44 0.17 2.51
N GLN A 28 3.14 -0.85 2.98
CA GLN A 28 2.91 -2.25 2.64
C GLN A 28 2.62 -3.02 3.94
N GLY A 29 1.56 -3.80 3.98
CA GLY A 29 1.17 -4.55 5.17
C GLY A 29 0.09 -5.59 4.88
N GLN A 30 -0.35 -6.28 5.92
CA GLN A 30 -1.44 -7.26 5.83
C GLN A 30 -2.78 -6.58 6.13
N VAL A 31 -3.77 -6.80 5.28
CA VAL A 31 -5.15 -6.36 5.50
C VAL A 31 -6.08 -7.57 5.49
N THR A 32 -7.12 -7.53 6.32
CA THR A 32 -8.16 -8.55 6.32
C THR A 32 -9.21 -8.18 5.28
N GLY A 33 -9.40 -9.08 4.31
CA GLY A 33 -10.36 -8.92 3.24
C GLY A 33 -11.78 -8.75 3.77
N GLN A 34 -12.60 -8.07 2.97
CA GLN A 34 -14.01 -7.82 3.24
C GLN A 34 -14.87 -8.45 2.13
N GLY A 35 -16.12 -8.76 2.42
CA GLY A 35 -17.05 -9.34 1.45
C GLY A 35 -16.65 -10.76 1.01
N PRO A 36 -16.44 -11.04 -0.29
CA PRO A 36 -16.15 -12.40 -0.78
C PRO A 36 -14.90 -13.06 -0.21
N ILE A 37 -13.94 -12.25 0.28
CA ILE A 37 -12.70 -12.69 0.93
C ILE A 37 -12.68 -12.33 2.42
N ALA A 38 -13.87 -12.20 3.04
CA ALA A 38 -14.01 -11.88 4.45
C ALA A 38 -13.17 -12.82 5.34
N GLY A 39 -12.33 -12.24 6.19
CA GLY A 39 -11.49 -12.99 7.13
C GLY A 39 -10.17 -13.51 6.54
N VAL A 40 -9.92 -13.33 5.24
CA VAL A 40 -8.64 -13.70 4.62
C VAL A 40 -7.66 -12.54 4.73
N ARG A 41 -6.57 -12.76 5.48
CA ARG A 41 -5.43 -11.83 5.52
C ARG A 41 -4.64 -11.94 4.21
N HIS A 42 -4.38 -10.80 3.59
CA HIS A 42 -3.56 -10.73 2.38
C HIS A 42 -2.68 -9.48 2.41
N GLY A 43 -1.52 -9.59 1.75
CA GLY A 43 -0.60 -8.47 1.59
C GLY A 43 -1.21 -7.41 0.68
N HIS A 44 -1.08 -6.15 1.09
CA HIS A 44 -1.65 -5.00 0.39
C HIS A 44 -0.73 -3.79 0.48
N ALA A 45 -0.86 -2.88 -0.48
CA ALA A 45 -0.14 -1.62 -0.51
C ALA A 45 -1.08 -0.44 -0.68
N TRP A 46 -0.84 0.61 0.11
CA TRP A 46 -1.60 1.86 0.10
C TRP A 46 -0.68 3.05 0.35
N LEU A 47 -1.22 4.26 0.27
CA LEU A 47 -0.49 5.50 0.52
C LEU A 47 -1.03 6.20 1.76
N GLU A 48 -0.14 6.80 2.54
CA GLU A 48 -0.48 7.57 3.73
C GLU A 48 0.01 9.02 3.61
N ARG A 49 -0.79 9.97 4.07
CA ARG A 49 -0.39 11.36 4.28
C ARG A 49 -1.06 11.90 5.53
N GLY A 50 -0.27 12.07 6.60
CA GLY A 50 -0.80 12.40 7.93
C GLY A 50 -1.83 11.37 8.39
N ASP A 51 -3.05 11.81 8.70
CA ASP A 51 -4.16 10.96 9.14
C ASP A 51 -5.04 10.44 7.99
N GLN A 52 -4.60 10.59 6.74
CA GLN A 52 -5.33 10.14 5.56
C GLN A 52 -4.65 8.92 4.91
N VAL A 53 -5.45 7.91 4.60
CA VAL A 53 -5.07 6.78 3.74
C VAL A 53 -5.70 6.96 2.37
N ARG A 54 -4.91 6.71 1.34
CA ARG A 54 -5.32 6.65 -0.05
C ARG A 54 -4.96 5.29 -0.64
N ASP A 55 -5.98 4.55 -1.04
CA ASP A 55 -5.86 3.24 -1.67
C ASP A 55 -6.34 3.36 -3.12
N VAL A 56 -5.42 3.14 -4.06
CA VAL A 56 -5.63 3.29 -5.50
C VAL A 56 -5.71 1.95 -6.25
N SER A 57 -5.92 0.85 -5.51
CA SER A 57 -5.93 -0.50 -6.06
C SER A 57 -7.25 -0.92 -6.72
N ASN A 58 -7.21 -1.94 -7.59
CA ASN A 58 -8.38 -2.60 -8.18
C ASN A 58 -9.38 -1.64 -8.86
N GLY A 59 -8.88 -0.57 -9.49
CA GLY A 59 -9.71 0.45 -10.13
C GLY A 59 -10.57 1.29 -9.16
N ARG A 60 -10.36 1.16 -7.85
CA ARG A 60 -11.03 1.96 -6.82
C ARG A 60 -10.08 3.03 -6.32
N ARG A 61 -10.65 4.16 -5.92
CA ARG A 61 -9.94 5.26 -5.25
C ARG A 61 -10.60 5.50 -3.91
N LEU A 62 -10.12 4.83 -2.88
CA LEU A 62 -10.59 5.03 -1.52
C LEU A 62 -9.71 6.07 -0.85
N ASN A 63 -10.35 7.09 -0.28
CA ASN A 63 -9.70 8.07 0.59
C ASN A 63 -10.43 8.02 1.93
N LEU A 64 -9.76 7.52 2.96
CA LEU A 64 -10.37 7.31 4.27
C LEU A 64 -9.43 7.83 5.37
N PRO A 65 -9.98 8.23 6.53
CA PRO A 65 -9.15 8.44 7.71
C PRO A 65 -8.37 7.17 8.05
N LYS A 66 -7.08 7.31 8.36
CA LYS A 66 -6.18 6.20 8.69
C LYS A 66 -6.74 5.31 9.78
N ALA A 67 -7.26 5.91 10.86
CA ALA A 67 -7.88 5.17 11.95
C ALA A 67 -9.04 4.28 11.48
N LEU A 68 -9.89 4.78 10.58
CA LEU A 68 -11.00 4.00 10.03
C LEU A 68 -10.50 2.89 9.10
N TYR A 69 -9.55 3.20 8.22
CA TYR A 69 -8.97 2.22 7.31
C TYR A 69 -8.34 1.06 8.08
N TYR A 70 -7.56 1.37 9.12
CA TYR A 70 -6.90 0.39 9.96
C TYR A 70 -7.89 -0.45 10.77
N ALA A 71 -8.93 0.16 11.33
CA ALA A 71 -9.96 -0.55 12.06
C ALA A 71 -10.75 -1.51 11.17
N VAL A 72 -11.16 -1.06 9.97
CA VAL A 72 -11.94 -1.88 9.03
C VAL A 72 -11.09 -2.98 8.40
N GLY A 73 -9.85 -2.68 8.04
CA GLY A 73 -8.90 -3.63 7.47
C GLY A 73 -8.24 -4.54 8.51
N GLN A 74 -8.52 -4.35 9.81
CA GLN A 74 -7.82 -5.01 10.91
C GLN A 74 -6.29 -4.96 10.73
N VAL A 75 -5.80 -3.80 10.33
CA VAL A 75 -4.40 -3.58 9.99
C VAL A 75 -3.61 -3.41 11.28
N ASP A 76 -2.56 -4.21 11.45
CA ASP A 76 -1.60 -4.01 12.52
C ASP A 76 -0.53 -2.99 12.06
N PRO A 77 -0.44 -1.79 12.68
CA PRO A 77 0.58 -0.80 12.36
C PRO A 77 2.02 -1.30 12.54
N ALA A 78 2.25 -2.30 13.41
CA ALA A 78 3.55 -2.88 13.69
C ALA A 78 4.02 -3.85 12.59
N GLU A 79 3.07 -4.47 11.86
CA GLU A 79 3.36 -5.30 10.69
C GLU A 79 3.47 -4.46 9.39
N CYS A 80 3.15 -3.17 9.45
CA CYS A 80 3.24 -2.26 8.31
C CYS A 80 4.65 -1.74 8.09
N ARG A 81 5.10 -1.81 6.84
CA ARG A 81 6.35 -1.20 6.38
C ARG A 81 6.03 0.08 5.64
N ARG A 82 6.83 1.11 5.89
CA ARG A 82 6.62 2.46 5.39
C ARG A 82 7.86 2.88 4.63
N PHE A 83 7.65 3.39 3.43
CA PHE A 83 8.70 3.82 2.53
C PHE A 83 8.35 5.22 2.04
N SER A 84 9.29 6.15 2.18
CA SER A 84 9.28 7.42 1.45
C SER A 84 9.40 7.18 -0.04
N GLU A 85 9.16 8.21 -0.85
CA GLU A 85 9.37 8.16 -2.31
C GLU A 85 10.78 7.65 -2.67
N ALA A 86 11.81 8.21 -2.03
CA ALA A 86 13.20 7.87 -2.28
C ALA A 86 13.50 6.40 -1.90
N GLU A 87 12.98 5.93 -0.76
CA GLU A 87 13.14 4.53 -0.34
C GLU A 87 12.40 3.57 -1.26
N ALA A 88 11.18 3.92 -1.67
CA ALA A 88 10.41 3.11 -2.60
C ALA A 88 11.10 3.02 -3.97
N LEU A 89 11.61 4.15 -4.50
CA LEU A 89 12.41 4.17 -5.73
C LEU A 89 13.66 3.30 -5.62
N HIS A 90 14.39 3.43 -4.51
CA HIS A 90 15.57 2.62 -4.26
C HIS A 90 15.23 1.12 -4.27
N GLN A 91 14.16 0.71 -3.58
CA GLN A 91 13.71 -0.68 -3.57
C GLN A 91 13.30 -1.17 -4.97
N MET A 92 12.59 -0.35 -5.76
CA MET A 92 12.24 -0.70 -7.13
C MET A 92 13.46 -0.94 -8.02
N VAL A 93 14.48 -0.08 -7.89
CA VAL A 93 15.73 -0.18 -8.67
C VAL A 93 16.54 -1.41 -8.25
N GLU A 94 16.66 -1.66 -6.94
CA GLU A 94 17.42 -2.79 -6.40
C GLU A 94 16.75 -4.15 -6.69
N THR A 95 15.43 -4.24 -6.53
CA THR A 95 14.71 -5.51 -6.62
C THR A 95 14.12 -5.80 -7.99
N GLY A 96 13.95 -4.78 -8.84
CA GLY A 96 13.29 -4.90 -10.14
C GLY A 96 11.77 -5.15 -10.07
N HIS A 97 11.14 -5.04 -8.89
CA HIS A 97 9.69 -5.18 -8.71
C HIS A 97 9.11 -4.10 -7.77
N TRP A 98 7.78 -3.92 -7.80
CA TRP A 98 7.07 -2.86 -7.07
C TRP A 98 6.74 -3.19 -5.61
N GLY A 99 7.03 -4.42 -5.19
CA GLY A 99 6.83 -4.94 -3.84
C GLY A 99 6.19 -6.34 -3.85
N PRO A 100 5.92 -6.92 -2.66
CA PRO A 100 6.29 -6.42 -1.34
C PRO A 100 7.81 -6.43 -1.12
N TRP A 101 8.34 -5.51 -0.31
CA TRP A 101 9.78 -5.42 -0.05
C TRP A 101 10.18 -5.81 1.37
N GLY A 102 11.26 -6.59 1.41
CA GLY A 102 11.89 -7.10 2.62
C GLY A 102 11.12 -8.23 3.30
N GLU A 103 10.46 -9.09 2.53
CA GLU A 103 10.35 -10.49 2.96
C GLU A 103 11.77 -10.98 3.27
N THR A 104 12.17 -10.89 4.54
CA THR A 104 13.31 -11.66 5.03
C THR A 104 12.82 -13.12 4.99
N PRO A 105 13.58 -14.03 4.37
CA PRO A 105 13.16 -15.41 4.10
C PRO A 105 12.68 -16.18 5.33
#